data_AF-R9JRE8-F1
#
_entry.id   AF-R9JRE8-F1
#
_cell.length_a   1.000
_cell.length_b   1.000
_cell.length_c   1.000
_cell.angle_alpha   90.00
_cell.angle_beta   90.00
_cell.angle_gamma   90.00
#
_symmetry.space_group_name_H-M   'P 1'
#
loop_
_entity.id
_entity.type
_entity.pdbx_description
1 polymer ?
#
loop_
_entity_poly.entity_id
_entity_poly.type
_entity_poly.pdbx_seq_one_letter_code
_entity_poly.pdbx_strand_id
1 'polypeptide(L)'
;MTNRMTSQDSKTEPRKPQLTDFSRYKVCDSYCNPPSATDTPAGGRHRLSRRQLEELDACLKAQDKKALLAIQRHRYLMTGQVQRLVFTETATSTAALRAASRCLKKLKELGLIDTLSRRIGGVRAGSGSLIWYLSHAGERLLRLHDQKEAANRRFFEPSPYFLAHTLAVAEVSIQLTELCRKYQMELAELQPEPECWRSYSERGICLSLKPDLYAITVSGEYEDRWFLEIDLDTESPTKVIEKCRRYHQYYRSGLEQKESGVFPLTVWIVPDTDRKQHLLEHIRAAFDKQPRLFAVITAEELEELIRQGGEGDMLC
;
A
#
# COMPACT_ATOMS: atom_id res chain seq x y z
N MET A 1 26.36 39.30 -41.18
CA MET A 1 26.94 37.96 -41.45
C MET A 1 27.50 37.46 -40.12
N THR A 2 26.73 36.68 -39.35
CA THR A 2 26.86 35.20 -39.19
C THR A 2 28.18 34.83 -38.51
N ASN A 3 28.23 34.24 -37.31
CA ASN A 3 27.75 32.89 -37.03
C ASN A 3 27.46 32.62 -35.54
N ARG A 4 26.37 31.88 -35.32
CA ARG A 4 26.08 31.05 -34.14
C ARG A 4 27.10 29.92 -34.03
N MET A 5 27.44 29.52 -32.80
CA MET A 5 28.06 28.24 -32.50
C MET A 5 27.16 27.49 -31.51
N THR A 6 26.74 26.31 -31.92
CA THR A 6 25.81 25.38 -31.27
C THR A 6 26.53 24.38 -30.39
N SER A 7 25.90 24.06 -29.25
CA SER A 7 25.79 22.76 -28.56
C SER A 7 27.01 21.85 -28.41
N GLN A 8 27.39 21.58 -27.16
CA GLN A 8 27.82 20.25 -26.74
C GLN A 8 26.84 19.70 -25.72
N ASP A 9 26.21 18.59 -26.11
CA ASP A 9 25.33 17.74 -25.34
C ASP A 9 25.98 17.28 -24.03
N SER A 10 25.40 17.67 -22.91
CA SER A 10 25.59 16.96 -21.65
C SER A 10 24.74 15.69 -21.71
N LYS A 11 25.41 14.54 -21.89
CA LYS A 11 24.81 13.21 -21.72
C LYS A 11 24.14 13.13 -20.35
N THR A 12 22.81 13.07 -20.35
CA THR A 12 21.99 12.81 -19.17
C THR A 12 22.30 11.40 -18.67
N GLU A 13 22.91 11.31 -17.48
CA GLU A 13 23.02 10.06 -16.76
C GLU A 13 21.63 9.46 -16.50
N PRO A 14 21.49 8.12 -16.49
CA PRO A 14 20.21 7.48 -16.20
C PRO A 14 19.74 7.83 -14.78
N ARG A 15 18.59 8.49 -14.70
CA ARG A 15 17.91 8.87 -13.46
C ARG A 15 17.78 7.64 -12.55
N LYS A 16 18.42 7.69 -11.37
CA LYS A 16 18.26 6.69 -10.30
C LYS A 16 16.76 6.46 -10.05
N PRO A 17 16.31 5.23 -9.71
CA PRO A 17 14.94 5.02 -9.28
C PRO A 17 14.71 5.84 -8.01
N GLN A 18 14.06 6.99 -8.16
CA GLN A 18 13.60 7.77 -7.01
C GLN A 18 12.48 6.96 -6.35
N LEU A 19 12.55 6.77 -5.03
CA LEU A 19 11.41 6.27 -4.27
C LEU A 19 10.18 7.09 -4.66
N THR A 20 9.05 6.42 -4.84
CA THR A 20 7.83 7.13 -5.25
C THR A 20 7.40 8.06 -4.14
N ASP A 21 7.53 9.36 -4.40
CA ASP A 21 7.06 10.46 -3.57
C ASP A 21 5.57 10.26 -3.18
N PHE A 22 5.29 10.21 -1.86
CA PHE A 22 3.92 10.08 -1.34
C PHE A 22 3.06 11.31 -1.61
N SER A 23 3.65 12.44 -2.02
CA SER A 23 2.92 13.64 -2.44
C SER A 23 1.89 13.34 -3.55
N ARG A 24 2.15 12.33 -4.41
CA ARG A 24 1.21 11.90 -5.45
C ARG A 24 -0.13 11.41 -4.91
N TYR A 25 -0.18 10.98 -3.65
CA TYR A 25 -1.38 10.51 -2.98
C TYR A 25 -2.04 11.59 -2.13
N LYS A 26 -1.36 12.72 -1.85
CA LYS A 26 -2.00 13.86 -1.17
C LYS A 26 -3.24 14.28 -1.97
N VAL A 27 -4.36 14.38 -1.29
CA VAL A 27 -5.64 14.78 -1.88
C VAL A 27 -5.64 16.30 -2.08
N CYS A 28 -4.88 16.80 -3.06
CA CYS A 28 -4.94 18.19 -3.53
C CYS A 28 -5.42 18.20 -4.98
N ASP A 29 -6.66 18.61 -5.28
CA ASP A 29 -7.33 18.83 -6.61
C ASP A 29 -7.07 17.82 -7.77
N SER A 30 -6.25 16.80 -7.56
CA SER A 30 -5.70 15.88 -8.55
C SER A 30 -6.58 14.64 -8.73
N TYR A 31 -7.69 14.58 -7.99
CA TYR A 31 -8.81 13.68 -8.25
C TYR A 31 -9.73 14.33 -9.28
N CYS A 32 -9.26 14.41 -10.53
CA CYS A 32 -10.14 14.81 -11.60
C CYS A 32 -11.11 13.67 -11.91
N ASN A 33 -12.41 13.90 -11.73
CA ASN A 33 -13.38 13.18 -12.54
C ASN A 33 -13.21 13.71 -13.97
N PRO A 34 -12.83 12.90 -14.97
CA PRO A 34 -12.87 13.36 -16.34
C PRO A 34 -14.29 13.87 -16.65
N PRO A 35 -14.45 14.97 -17.41
CA PRO A 35 -15.78 15.45 -17.79
C PRO A 35 -16.51 14.29 -18.49
N SER A 36 -17.68 13.99 -17.94
CA SER A 36 -18.66 12.99 -18.34
C SER A 36 -18.41 12.35 -19.71
N ALA A 37 -17.64 11.27 -19.72
CA ALA A 37 -17.96 10.17 -20.62
C ALA A 37 -19.24 9.57 -20.06
N THR A 38 -20.37 10.06 -20.60
CA THR A 38 -21.70 9.45 -20.66
C THR A 38 -21.89 8.23 -19.76
N ASP A 39 -22.88 8.31 -18.87
CA ASP A 39 -23.53 7.16 -18.23
C ASP A 39 -23.40 5.94 -19.12
N THR A 40 -22.38 5.14 -18.85
CA THR A 40 -22.34 3.81 -19.41
C THR A 40 -23.43 3.14 -18.58
N PRO A 41 -24.56 2.73 -19.19
CA PRO A 41 -25.58 2.03 -18.43
C PRO A 41 -24.84 0.92 -17.71
N ALA A 42 -25.19 0.65 -16.44
CA ALA A 42 -24.70 -0.50 -15.69
C ALA A 42 -24.94 -1.73 -16.57
N GLY A 43 -23.98 -2.02 -17.44
CA GLY A 43 -24.13 -2.92 -18.57
C GLY A 43 -24.39 -4.24 -17.91
N GLY A 44 -25.57 -4.80 -18.17
CA GLY A 44 -26.15 -5.91 -17.41
C GLY A 44 -25.04 -6.87 -17.02
N ARG A 45 -24.60 -6.79 -15.76
CA ARG A 45 -23.45 -7.55 -15.28
C ARG A 45 -23.91 -8.99 -15.31
N HIS A 46 -23.60 -9.69 -16.41
CA HIS A 46 -23.95 -11.09 -16.56
C HIS A 46 -23.38 -11.82 -15.36
N ARG A 47 -24.27 -12.27 -14.48
CA ARG A 47 -23.88 -12.92 -13.24
C ARG A 47 -23.25 -14.26 -13.63
N LEU A 48 -21.93 -14.35 -13.55
CA LEU A 48 -21.22 -15.60 -13.87
C LEU A 48 -21.71 -16.72 -12.95
N SER A 49 -22.20 -17.81 -13.55
CA SER A 49 -22.59 -19.02 -12.82
C SER A 49 -21.38 -19.68 -12.16
N ARG A 50 -21.60 -20.57 -11.18
CA ARG A 50 -20.51 -21.29 -10.52
C ARG A 50 -19.66 -22.09 -11.53
N ARG A 51 -20.32 -22.80 -12.44
CA ARG A 51 -19.67 -23.56 -13.52
C ARG A 51 -18.78 -22.68 -14.39
N GLN A 52 -19.27 -21.51 -14.81
CA GLN A 52 -18.45 -20.56 -15.59
C GLN A 52 -17.24 -20.08 -14.81
N LEU A 53 -17.36 -19.86 -13.48
CA LEU A 53 -16.22 -19.48 -12.66
C LEU A 53 -15.18 -20.62 -12.54
N GLU A 54 -15.63 -21.87 -12.42
CA GLU A 54 -14.75 -23.05 -12.39
C GLU A 54 -14.02 -23.23 -13.73
N GLU A 55 -14.72 -23.07 -14.86
CA GLU A 55 -14.13 -23.07 -16.21
C GLU A 55 -13.10 -21.95 -16.38
N LEU A 56 -13.38 -20.74 -15.87
CA LEU A 56 -12.44 -19.63 -15.88
C LEU A 56 -11.22 -19.91 -15.00
N ASP A 57 -11.41 -20.37 -13.76
CA ASP A 57 -10.31 -20.67 -12.83
C ASP A 57 -9.32 -21.69 -13.42
N ALA A 58 -9.81 -22.69 -14.16
CA ALA A 58 -8.99 -23.66 -14.87
C ALA A 58 -8.16 -23.03 -16.02
N CYS A 59 -8.67 -21.97 -16.66
CA CYS A 59 -8.02 -21.30 -17.79
C CYS A 59 -7.11 -20.13 -17.39
N LEU A 60 -7.21 -19.63 -16.16
CA LEU A 60 -6.39 -18.51 -15.68
C LEU A 60 -4.93 -18.93 -15.50
N LYS A 61 -4.01 -18.10 -16.03
CA LYS A 61 -2.58 -18.32 -15.86
C LYS A 61 -2.15 -17.97 -14.44
N ALA A 62 -0.98 -18.45 -14.02
CA ALA A 62 -0.41 -18.12 -12.71
C ALA A 62 -0.32 -16.60 -12.46
N GLN A 63 0.09 -15.82 -13.47
CA GLN A 63 0.14 -14.35 -13.38
C GLN A 63 -1.24 -13.71 -13.21
N ASP A 64 -2.27 -14.27 -13.87
CA ASP A 64 -3.64 -13.78 -13.73
C ASP A 64 -4.14 -13.99 -12.29
N LYS A 65 -3.91 -15.19 -11.72
CA LYS A 65 -4.27 -15.51 -10.33
C LYS A 65 -3.50 -14.64 -9.32
N LYS A 66 -2.19 -14.44 -9.54
CA LYS A 66 -1.37 -13.54 -8.72
C LYS A 66 -1.91 -12.10 -8.74
N ALA A 67 -2.32 -11.59 -9.90
CA ALA A 67 -2.92 -10.25 -10.01
C ALA A 67 -4.25 -10.15 -9.26
N LEU A 68 -5.12 -11.16 -9.35
CA LEU A 68 -6.39 -11.19 -8.60
C LEU A 68 -6.14 -11.19 -7.08
N LEU A 69 -5.23 -12.03 -6.59
CA LEU A 69 -4.87 -12.10 -5.17
C LEU A 69 -4.24 -10.79 -4.67
N ALA A 70 -3.37 -10.17 -5.47
CA ALA A 70 -2.78 -8.87 -5.13
C ALA A 70 -3.87 -7.78 -4.98
N ILE A 71 -4.81 -7.71 -5.93
CA ILE A 71 -5.93 -6.75 -5.85
C ILE A 71 -6.85 -7.06 -4.66
N GLN A 72 -7.08 -8.35 -4.34
CA GLN A 72 -7.84 -8.73 -3.15
C GLN A 72 -7.17 -8.23 -1.87
N ARG A 73 -5.87 -8.52 -1.73
CA ARG A 73 -5.06 -8.22 -0.55
C ARG A 73 -4.96 -6.72 -0.27
N HIS A 74 -4.83 -5.91 -1.31
CA HIS A 74 -4.69 -4.44 -1.18
C HIS A 74 -5.99 -3.67 -1.43
N ARG A 75 -7.09 -4.35 -1.79
CA ARG A 75 -8.41 -3.81 -2.15
C ARG A 75 -8.45 -2.95 -3.42
N TYR A 76 -7.50 -2.03 -3.59
CA TYR A 76 -7.31 -1.18 -4.75
C TYR A 76 -5.83 -1.17 -5.13
N LEU A 77 -5.53 -1.27 -6.43
CA LEU A 77 -4.17 -1.13 -6.93
C LEU A 77 -4.15 -0.36 -8.24
N MET A 78 -3.10 0.44 -8.43
CA MET A 78 -2.81 1.02 -9.74
C MET A 78 -2.12 0.00 -10.66
N THR A 79 -2.24 0.18 -11.98
CA THR A 79 -1.53 -0.66 -12.97
C THR A 79 -0.02 -0.77 -12.66
N GLY A 80 0.63 0.34 -12.27
CA GLY A 80 2.06 0.34 -11.92
C GLY A 80 2.38 -0.46 -10.65
N GLN A 81 1.47 -0.48 -9.68
CA GLN A 81 1.63 -1.27 -8.46
C GLN A 81 1.46 -2.78 -8.76
N VAL A 82 0.46 -3.16 -9.56
CA VAL A 82 0.30 -4.55 -10.02
C VAL A 82 1.54 -5.00 -10.81
N GLN A 83 2.09 -4.14 -11.65
CA GLN A 83 3.32 -4.43 -12.39
C GLN A 83 4.49 -4.76 -11.47
N ARG A 84 4.69 -4.00 -10.40
CA ARG A 84 5.79 -4.19 -9.44
C ARG A 84 5.60 -5.41 -8.54
N LEU A 85 4.36 -5.77 -8.24
CA LEU A 85 4.02 -6.98 -7.45
C LEU A 85 4.11 -8.27 -8.25
N VAL A 86 3.60 -8.29 -9.48
CA VAL A 86 3.32 -9.55 -10.21
C VAL A 86 4.26 -9.79 -11.38
N PHE A 87 4.77 -8.73 -12.01
CA PHE A 87 5.52 -8.81 -13.27
C PHE A 87 7.01 -8.44 -13.07
N THR A 88 7.64 -9.06 -12.08
CA THR A 88 9.01 -8.76 -11.63
C THR A 88 10.11 -9.36 -12.52
N GLU A 89 9.81 -10.42 -13.27
CA GLU A 89 10.80 -11.18 -14.07
C GLU A 89 11.05 -10.61 -15.48
N THR A 90 10.43 -9.47 -15.82
CA THR A 90 10.55 -8.92 -17.18
C THR A 90 11.80 -8.04 -17.32
N ALA A 91 12.53 -8.20 -18.43
CA ALA A 91 13.80 -7.51 -18.70
C ALA A 91 13.73 -5.97 -18.68
N THR A 92 12.58 -5.36 -18.95
CA THR A 92 12.40 -3.89 -18.88
C THR A 92 11.10 -3.50 -18.19
N SER A 93 11.13 -2.40 -17.44
CA SER A 93 9.94 -1.86 -16.76
C SER A 93 8.79 -1.56 -17.74
N THR A 94 9.10 -1.06 -18.95
CA THR A 94 8.07 -0.78 -19.96
C THR A 94 7.42 -2.07 -20.48
N ALA A 95 8.18 -3.15 -20.68
CA ALA A 95 7.61 -4.43 -21.06
C ALA A 95 6.77 -5.03 -19.93
N ALA A 96 7.22 -4.90 -18.67
CA ALA A 96 6.47 -5.32 -17.49
C ALA A 96 5.12 -4.58 -17.40
N LEU A 97 5.12 -3.26 -17.62
CA LEU A 97 3.91 -2.44 -17.56
C LEU A 97 2.91 -2.80 -18.67
N ARG A 98 3.41 -3.11 -19.88
CA ARG A 98 2.58 -3.60 -20.98
C ARG A 98 2.00 -4.98 -20.66
N ALA A 99 2.77 -5.88 -20.06
CA ALA A 99 2.30 -7.19 -19.64
C ALA A 99 1.20 -7.07 -18.57
N ALA A 100 1.42 -6.24 -17.55
CA ALA A 100 0.43 -5.94 -16.52
C ALA A 100 -0.86 -5.35 -17.11
N SER A 101 -0.73 -4.36 -18.01
CA SER A 101 -1.89 -3.75 -18.68
C SER A 101 -2.71 -4.76 -19.49
N ARG A 102 -2.05 -5.68 -20.20
CA ARG A 102 -2.74 -6.75 -20.94
C ARG A 102 -3.45 -7.74 -20.01
N CYS A 103 -2.79 -8.16 -18.93
CA CYS A 103 -3.38 -9.05 -17.94
C CYS A 103 -4.63 -8.42 -17.30
N LEU A 104 -4.53 -7.17 -16.85
CA LEU A 104 -5.64 -6.44 -16.23
C LEU A 104 -6.80 -6.19 -17.21
N LYS A 105 -6.49 -5.85 -18.47
CA LYS A 105 -7.51 -5.73 -19.52
C LYS A 105 -8.26 -7.06 -19.74
N LYS A 106 -7.53 -8.17 -19.86
CA LYS A 106 -8.11 -9.51 -19.98
C LYS A 106 -9.01 -9.84 -18.78
N LEU A 107 -8.52 -9.62 -17.56
CA LEU A 107 -9.30 -9.89 -16.34
C LEU A 107 -10.58 -9.06 -16.26
N LYS A 108 -10.55 -7.81 -16.77
CA LYS A 108 -11.74 -6.95 -16.88
C LYS A 108 -12.71 -7.45 -17.94
N GLU A 109 -12.23 -7.88 -19.11
CA GLU A 109 -13.07 -8.48 -20.16
C GLU A 109 -13.75 -9.77 -19.68
N LEU A 110 -13.09 -10.55 -18.83
CA LEU A 110 -13.67 -11.71 -18.14
C LEU A 110 -14.63 -11.34 -17.00
N GLY A 111 -14.79 -10.04 -16.70
CA GLY A 111 -15.66 -9.55 -15.64
C GLY A 111 -15.16 -9.81 -14.21
N LEU A 112 -13.90 -10.20 -14.01
CA LEU A 112 -13.33 -10.54 -12.70
C LEU A 112 -12.82 -9.32 -11.93
N ILE A 113 -12.41 -8.27 -12.64
CA ILE A 113 -12.01 -6.98 -12.07
C ILE A 113 -12.70 -5.84 -12.81
N ASP A 114 -12.66 -4.64 -12.22
CA ASP A 114 -13.16 -3.43 -12.84
C ASP A 114 -12.26 -2.23 -12.48
N THR A 115 -12.54 -1.07 -13.06
CA THR A 115 -11.75 0.17 -12.87
C THR A 115 -12.57 1.26 -12.24
N LEU A 116 -11.98 2.05 -11.34
CA LEU A 116 -12.59 3.30 -10.91
C LEU A 116 -12.47 4.36 -12.02
N SER A 117 -13.47 5.24 -12.14
CA SER A 117 -13.46 6.39 -13.06
C SER A 117 -12.41 7.42 -12.64
N ARG A 118 -12.20 7.55 -11.32
CA ARG A 118 -11.20 8.41 -10.70
C ARG A 118 -9.80 7.94 -11.01
N ARG A 119 -8.89 8.91 -11.21
CA ARG A 119 -7.46 8.69 -11.37
C ARG A 119 -6.71 9.47 -10.29
N ILE A 120 -5.54 8.95 -9.91
CA ILE A 120 -4.59 9.65 -9.05
C ILE A 120 -3.38 10.04 -9.89
N GLY A 121 -2.95 11.29 -9.76
CA GLY A 121 -1.94 11.91 -10.60
C GLY A 121 -2.54 12.70 -11.77
N GLY A 122 -1.81 13.73 -12.23
CA GLY A 122 -2.29 14.63 -13.28
C GLY A 122 -2.65 13.93 -14.61
N VAL A 123 -3.42 14.62 -15.44
CA VAL A 123 -4.00 14.16 -16.73
C VAL A 123 -3.00 13.44 -17.67
N ARG A 124 -1.69 13.64 -17.49
CA ARG A 124 -0.60 13.05 -18.30
C ARG A 124 -0.04 11.71 -17.78
N ALA A 125 -0.57 11.15 -16.68
CA ALA A 125 0.02 9.98 -16.01
C ALA A 125 -0.05 8.63 -16.78
N GLY A 126 -0.55 8.60 -18.02
CA GLY A 126 -0.55 7.40 -18.88
C GLY A 126 -1.39 6.22 -18.32
N SER A 127 -1.14 5.01 -18.83
CA SER A 127 -1.84 3.77 -18.44
C SER A 127 -1.51 3.27 -17.02
N GLY A 128 -0.51 3.89 -16.37
CA GLY A 128 -0.09 3.58 -15.00
C GLY A 128 -1.08 4.04 -13.92
N SER A 129 -1.96 4.98 -14.25
CA SER A 129 -2.88 5.66 -13.31
C SER A 129 -4.25 5.00 -13.17
N LEU A 130 -4.56 3.95 -13.95
CA LEU A 130 -5.82 3.22 -13.79
C LEU A 130 -5.82 2.47 -12.46
N ILE A 131 -6.90 2.63 -11.71
CA ILE A 131 -7.11 2.00 -10.41
C ILE A 131 -8.07 0.82 -10.58
N TRP A 132 -7.62 -0.35 -10.14
CA TRP A 132 -8.28 -1.63 -10.31
C TRP A 132 -8.81 -2.15 -8.99
N TYR A 133 -9.97 -2.80 -9.02
CA TYR A 133 -10.58 -3.47 -7.88
C TYR A 133 -11.24 -4.78 -8.31
N LEU A 134 -11.41 -5.73 -7.37
CA LEU A 134 -12.12 -6.98 -7.66
C LEU A 134 -13.61 -6.73 -7.89
N SER A 135 -14.15 -7.35 -8.93
CA SER A 135 -15.60 -7.43 -9.09
C SER A 135 -16.16 -8.48 -8.12
N HIS A 136 -17.49 -8.49 -7.95
CA HIS A 136 -18.16 -9.57 -7.21
C HIS A 136 -17.90 -10.96 -7.82
N ALA A 137 -17.68 -11.06 -9.13
CA ALA A 137 -17.34 -12.33 -9.76
C ALA A 137 -15.88 -12.74 -9.48
N GLY A 138 -14.94 -11.79 -9.44
CA GLY A 138 -13.56 -12.04 -9.02
C GLY A 138 -13.46 -12.53 -7.58
N GLU A 139 -14.18 -11.88 -6.64
CA GLU A 139 -14.27 -12.33 -5.24
C GLU A 139 -14.81 -13.75 -5.13
N ARG A 140 -15.87 -14.08 -5.89
CA ARG A 140 -16.42 -15.43 -5.92
C ARG A 140 -15.47 -16.45 -6.53
N LEU A 141 -14.70 -16.07 -7.55
CA LEU A 141 -13.71 -16.94 -8.18
C LEU A 141 -12.62 -17.32 -7.17
N LEU A 142 -12.06 -16.35 -6.45
CA LEU A 142 -11.01 -16.60 -5.47
C LEU A 142 -11.48 -17.49 -4.30
N ARG A 143 -12.79 -17.48 -4.01
CA ARG A 143 -13.40 -18.28 -2.94
C ARG A 143 -13.94 -19.64 -3.41
N LEU A 144 -13.75 -20.03 -4.68
CA LEU A 144 -14.30 -21.31 -5.18
C LEU A 144 -13.83 -22.51 -4.35
N HIS A 145 -12.61 -22.46 -3.85
CA HIS A 145 -11.96 -23.51 -3.07
C HIS A 145 -11.95 -23.22 -1.55
N ASP A 146 -12.47 -22.07 -1.13
CA ASP A 146 -12.59 -21.72 0.29
C ASP A 146 -13.83 -22.39 0.89
N GLN A 147 -13.64 -23.16 1.96
CA GLN A 147 -14.76 -23.78 2.69
C GLN A 147 -15.52 -22.82 3.62
N LYS A 148 -15.11 -21.54 3.69
CA LYS A 148 -15.70 -20.54 4.59
C LYS A 148 -16.67 -19.63 3.84
N GLU A 149 -17.91 -19.55 4.33
CA GLU A 149 -18.86 -18.51 3.90
C GLU A 149 -18.38 -17.14 4.40
N ALA A 150 -17.74 -16.37 3.51
CA ALA A 150 -17.36 -15.00 3.81
C ALA A 150 -18.50 -14.03 3.45
N ALA A 151 -18.70 -13.02 4.31
CA ALA A 151 -19.67 -11.96 4.10
C ALA A 151 -19.52 -11.34 2.70
N ASN A 152 -20.64 -11.22 2.00
CA ASN A 152 -20.66 -10.68 0.66
C ASN A 152 -20.42 -9.16 0.74
N ARG A 153 -19.21 -8.70 0.42
CA ARG A 153 -18.86 -7.28 0.51
C ARG A 153 -19.52 -6.54 -0.66
N ARG A 154 -20.57 -5.78 -0.35
CA ARG A 154 -21.21 -4.90 -1.33
C ARG A 154 -20.20 -3.83 -1.75
N PHE A 155 -20.03 -3.66 -3.06
CA PHE A 155 -19.16 -2.62 -3.59
C PHE A 155 -19.80 -1.25 -3.32
N PHE A 156 -19.01 -0.35 -2.75
CA PHE A 156 -19.31 1.07 -2.61
C PHE A 156 -18.12 1.85 -3.16
N GLU A 157 -18.39 2.92 -3.91
CA GLU A 157 -17.33 3.79 -4.38
C GLU A 157 -16.62 4.43 -3.17
N PRO A 158 -15.29 4.29 -3.05
CA PRO A 158 -14.56 4.80 -1.90
C PRO A 158 -14.49 6.33 -1.89
N SER A 159 -14.39 6.95 -0.71
CA SER A 159 -14.04 8.37 -0.63
C SER A 159 -12.63 8.61 -1.19
N PRO A 160 -12.32 9.82 -1.70
CA PRO A 160 -10.98 10.14 -2.20
C PRO A 160 -9.89 9.85 -1.17
N TYR A 161 -10.10 10.28 0.09
CA TYR A 161 -9.15 10.08 1.18
C TYR A 161 -8.91 8.61 1.49
N PHE A 162 -9.97 7.79 1.55
CA PHE A 162 -9.83 6.35 1.78
C PHE A 162 -9.07 5.67 0.64
N LEU A 163 -9.37 6.04 -0.61
CA LEU A 163 -8.69 5.50 -1.78
C LEU A 163 -7.21 5.89 -1.81
N ALA A 164 -6.91 7.17 -1.54
CA ALA A 164 -5.56 7.70 -1.45
C ALA A 164 -4.72 6.90 -0.46
N HIS A 165 -5.25 6.77 0.77
CA HIS A 165 -4.60 6.09 1.86
C HIS A 165 -4.40 4.60 1.55
N THR A 166 -5.44 3.91 1.05
CA THR A 166 -5.32 2.49 0.66
C THR A 166 -4.21 2.27 -0.37
N LEU A 167 -4.10 3.14 -1.37
CA LEU A 167 -3.07 3.04 -2.40
C LEU A 167 -1.68 3.40 -1.86
N ALA A 168 -1.57 4.30 -0.89
CA ALA A 168 -0.33 4.63 -0.21
C ALA A 168 0.16 3.48 0.70
N VAL A 169 -0.73 2.83 1.44
CA VAL A 169 -0.42 1.61 2.21
C VAL A 169 0.07 0.50 1.28
N ALA A 170 -0.61 0.29 0.14
CA ALA A 170 -0.15 -0.66 -0.87
C ALA A 170 1.24 -0.28 -1.42
N GLU A 171 1.51 1.01 -1.63
CA GLU A 171 2.83 1.49 -2.07
C GLU A 171 3.93 1.15 -1.07
N VAL A 172 3.73 1.41 0.23
CA VAL A 172 4.70 1.04 1.29
C VAL A 172 4.96 -0.46 1.28
N SER A 173 3.91 -1.29 1.18
CA SER A 173 4.06 -2.74 1.16
C SER A 173 4.91 -3.26 -0.03
N ILE A 174 4.79 -2.59 -1.18
CA ILE A 174 5.57 -2.88 -2.38
C ILE A 174 7.02 -2.44 -2.18
N GLN A 175 7.23 -1.24 -1.65
CA GLN A 175 8.56 -0.72 -1.37
C GLN A 175 9.32 -1.63 -0.39
N LEU A 176 8.69 -2.10 0.69
CA LEU A 176 9.30 -3.08 1.61
C LEU A 176 9.74 -4.34 0.89
N THR A 177 8.88 -4.90 0.02
CA THR A 177 9.19 -6.09 -0.78
C THR A 177 10.37 -5.84 -1.72
N GLU A 178 10.42 -4.67 -2.35
CA GLU A 178 11.49 -4.29 -3.26
C GLU A 178 12.81 -4.03 -2.54
N LEU A 179 12.77 -3.36 -1.38
CA LEU A 179 13.92 -3.11 -0.52
C LEU A 179 14.51 -4.43 -0.02
N CYS A 180 13.68 -5.34 0.49
CA CYS A 180 14.16 -6.64 0.95
C CYS A 180 14.85 -7.41 -0.19
N ARG A 181 14.25 -7.43 -1.39
CA ARG A 181 14.87 -8.02 -2.58
C ARG A 181 16.20 -7.33 -2.96
N LYS A 182 16.24 -6.00 -2.93
CA LYS A 182 17.41 -5.19 -3.30
C LYS A 182 18.59 -5.45 -2.37
N TYR A 183 18.33 -5.61 -1.07
CA TYR A 183 19.34 -5.79 -0.04
C TYR A 183 19.55 -7.25 0.38
N GLN A 184 18.95 -8.20 -0.34
CA GLN A 184 19.03 -9.64 -0.01
C GLN A 184 18.57 -9.96 1.42
N MET A 185 17.63 -9.16 1.92
CA MET A 185 16.92 -9.40 3.18
C MET A 185 15.68 -10.25 2.90
N GLU A 186 15.22 -10.96 3.92
CA GLU A 186 13.96 -11.68 3.86
C GLU A 186 12.82 -10.80 4.39
N LEU A 187 11.72 -10.72 3.66
CA LEU A 187 10.44 -10.19 4.16
C LEU A 187 9.63 -11.38 4.70
N ALA A 188 9.89 -11.78 5.94
CA ALA A 188 9.35 -12.99 6.55
C ALA A 188 7.82 -12.90 6.72
N GLU A 189 7.31 -11.69 7.01
CA GLU A 189 5.89 -11.45 7.14
C GLU A 189 5.51 -10.06 6.64
N LEU A 190 4.31 -9.94 6.07
CA LEU A 190 3.73 -8.68 5.59
C LEU A 190 2.22 -8.78 5.69
N GLN A 191 1.60 -8.21 6.72
CA GLN A 191 0.16 -8.26 6.98
C GLN A 191 -0.48 -6.88 6.73
N PRO A 192 -1.27 -6.67 5.67
CA PRO A 192 -2.10 -5.47 5.52
C PRO A 192 -3.39 -5.59 6.36
N GLU A 193 -4.19 -4.52 6.41
CA GLU A 193 -5.49 -4.58 7.07
C GLU A 193 -6.45 -5.60 6.43
N PRO A 194 -7.25 -6.33 7.22
CA PRO A 194 -7.32 -6.31 8.70
C PRO A 194 -6.41 -7.36 9.37
N GLU A 195 -5.54 -8.04 8.61
CA GLU A 195 -4.67 -9.13 9.12
C GLU A 195 -3.73 -8.63 10.23
N CYS A 196 -3.25 -7.38 10.12
CA CYS A 196 -2.39 -6.74 11.11
C CYS A 196 -3.09 -6.25 12.39
N TRP A 197 -4.43 -6.34 12.49
CA TRP A 197 -5.13 -5.82 13.66
C TRP A 197 -4.88 -6.70 14.88
N ARG A 198 -4.62 -6.08 16.04
CA ARG A 198 -4.42 -6.78 17.31
C ARG A 198 -5.60 -6.54 18.22
N SER A 199 -6.19 -7.61 18.76
CA SER A 199 -7.29 -7.53 19.73
C SER A 199 -6.75 -7.73 21.14
N TYR A 200 -7.18 -6.90 22.08
CA TYR A 200 -6.77 -6.98 23.47
C TYR A 200 -7.90 -6.56 24.41
N SER A 201 -7.75 -6.85 25.70
CA SER A 201 -8.71 -6.42 26.72
C SER A 201 -8.03 -5.54 27.75
N GLU A 202 -8.64 -4.41 28.07
CA GLU A 202 -8.21 -3.55 29.17
C GLU A 202 -9.38 -3.35 30.12
N ARG A 203 -9.22 -3.75 31.39
CA ARG A 203 -10.25 -3.62 32.43
C ARG A 203 -11.61 -4.21 32.02
N GLY A 204 -11.59 -5.32 31.28
CA GLY A 204 -12.79 -6.02 30.80
C GLY A 204 -13.41 -5.45 29.52
N ILE A 205 -12.84 -4.40 28.92
CA ILE A 205 -13.29 -3.82 27.66
C ILE A 205 -12.46 -4.42 26.51
N CYS A 206 -13.12 -5.02 25.53
CA CYS A 206 -12.47 -5.49 24.31
C CYS A 206 -12.11 -4.30 23.41
N LEU A 207 -10.81 -4.17 23.14
CA LEU A 207 -10.20 -3.13 22.33
C LEU A 207 -9.47 -3.76 21.14
N SER A 208 -9.17 -2.93 20.15
CA SER A 208 -8.36 -3.33 19.01
C SER A 208 -7.40 -2.21 18.62
N LEU A 209 -6.12 -2.59 18.50
CA LEU A 209 -5.11 -1.81 17.81
C LEU A 209 -5.19 -2.12 16.32
N LYS A 210 -5.14 -1.07 15.50
CA LYS A 210 -5.33 -1.16 14.05
C LYS A 210 -4.19 -0.42 13.35
N PRO A 211 -3.02 -1.07 13.21
CA PRO A 211 -1.96 -0.60 12.33
C PRO A 211 -2.42 -0.68 10.88
N ASP A 212 -1.89 0.17 10.01
CA ASP A 212 -2.22 0.11 8.58
C ASP A 212 -1.51 -1.07 7.89
N LEU A 213 -0.30 -1.40 8.36
CA LEU A 213 0.52 -2.51 7.88
C LEU A 213 1.39 -3.05 9.03
N TYR A 214 1.59 -4.37 9.07
CA TYR A 214 2.58 -5.02 9.92
C TYR A 214 3.57 -5.78 9.04
N ALA A 215 4.86 -5.75 9.40
CA ALA A 215 5.90 -6.45 8.65
C ALA A 215 7.00 -7.00 9.56
N ILE A 216 7.63 -8.08 9.11
CA ILE A 216 8.86 -8.63 9.69
C ILE A 216 9.91 -8.70 8.60
N THR A 217 11.06 -8.07 8.83
CA THR A 217 12.22 -8.12 7.95
C THR A 217 13.38 -8.79 8.66
N VAL A 218 14.09 -9.67 7.96
CA VAL A 218 15.23 -10.42 8.51
C VAL A 218 16.49 -10.11 7.71
N SER A 219 17.54 -9.67 8.41
CA SER A 219 18.86 -9.37 7.86
C SER A 219 19.93 -10.12 8.65
N GLY A 220 20.46 -11.20 8.08
CA GLY A 220 21.38 -12.08 8.79
C GLY A 220 20.70 -12.73 10.00
N GLU A 221 21.21 -12.44 11.20
CA GLU A 221 20.68 -12.95 12.48
C GLU A 221 19.69 -12.00 13.15
N TYR A 222 19.43 -10.83 12.55
CA TYR A 222 18.55 -9.81 13.11
C TYR A 222 17.17 -9.89 12.48
N GLU A 223 16.15 -9.87 13.34
CA GLU A 223 14.73 -9.78 12.98
C GLU A 223 14.18 -8.44 13.47
N ASP A 224 13.76 -7.60 12.53
CA ASP A 224 13.07 -6.35 12.82
C ASP A 224 11.58 -6.48 12.58
N ARG A 225 10.79 -5.97 13.52
CA ARG A 225 9.32 -6.00 13.48
C ARG A 225 8.78 -4.58 13.43
N TRP A 226 7.82 -4.37 12.54
CA TRP A 226 7.31 -3.04 12.23
C TRP A 226 5.78 -3.00 12.33
N PHE A 227 5.26 -2.04 13.11
CA PHE A 227 3.92 -1.51 12.89
C PHE A 227 4.04 -0.24 12.08
N LEU A 228 3.38 -0.16 10.93
CA LEU A 228 3.52 0.96 10.00
C LEU A 228 2.21 1.72 9.93
N GLU A 229 2.33 3.05 10.02
CA GLU A 229 1.24 4.02 9.96
C GLU A 229 1.48 5.00 8.83
N ILE A 230 0.57 5.07 7.86
CA ILE A 230 0.72 5.90 6.65
C ILE A 230 -0.15 7.14 6.80
N ASP A 231 0.45 8.24 7.25
CA ASP A 231 -0.24 9.52 7.42
C ASP A 231 -0.08 10.37 6.16
N LEU A 232 -1.18 10.62 5.44
CA LEU A 232 -1.17 11.49 4.25
C LEU A 232 -1.40 12.97 4.59
N ASP A 233 -1.15 13.38 5.84
CA ASP A 233 -1.44 14.71 6.38
C ASP A 233 -2.93 15.08 6.27
N THR A 234 -3.80 14.08 6.47
CA THR A 234 -5.26 14.24 6.43
C THR A 234 -5.88 14.28 7.82
N GLU A 235 -5.14 13.83 8.83
CA GLU A 235 -5.57 13.81 10.23
C GLU A 235 -4.93 14.94 11.03
N SER A 236 -5.62 15.45 12.05
CA SER A 236 -5.02 16.41 12.97
C SER A 236 -4.00 15.72 13.88
N PRO A 237 -2.98 16.44 14.37
CA PRO A 237 -2.02 15.89 15.34
C PRO A 237 -2.71 15.26 16.55
N THR A 238 -3.82 15.83 17.02
CA THR A 238 -4.61 15.26 18.13
C THR A 238 -5.06 13.82 17.86
N LYS A 239 -5.52 13.51 16.64
CA LYS A 239 -5.92 12.14 16.26
C LYS A 239 -4.73 11.19 16.20
N VAL A 240 -3.60 11.66 15.67
CA VAL A 240 -2.34 10.90 15.68
C VAL A 240 -1.94 10.56 17.12
N ILE A 241 -1.98 11.53 18.03
CA ILE A 241 -1.67 11.31 19.45
C ILE A 241 -2.66 10.35 20.11
N GLU A 242 -3.95 10.41 19.78
CA GLU A 242 -4.93 9.41 20.24
C GLU A 242 -4.57 8.00 19.76
N LYS A 243 -4.12 7.83 18.50
CA LYS A 243 -3.63 6.54 17.99
C LYS A 243 -2.37 6.09 18.74
N CYS A 244 -1.40 6.98 18.96
CA CYS A 244 -0.21 6.69 19.77
C CYS A 244 -0.56 6.28 21.21
N ARG A 245 -1.59 6.88 21.84
CA ARG A 245 -2.07 6.44 23.16
C ARG A 245 -2.57 4.99 23.13
N ARG A 246 -3.24 4.58 22.05
CA ARG A 246 -3.70 3.18 21.87
C ARG A 246 -2.53 2.21 21.68
N TYR A 247 -1.46 2.62 20.99
CA TYR A 247 -0.22 1.84 20.94
C TYR A 247 0.39 1.66 22.32
N HIS A 248 0.49 2.72 23.12
CA HIS A 248 0.97 2.60 24.50
C HIS A 248 0.07 1.73 25.40
N GLN A 249 -1.25 1.79 25.23
CA GLN A 249 -2.18 0.90 25.93
C GLN A 249 -1.93 -0.56 25.53
N TYR A 250 -1.79 -0.84 24.23
CA TYR A 250 -1.49 -2.18 23.75
C TYR A 250 -0.11 -2.66 24.21
N TYR A 251 0.91 -1.82 24.16
CA TYR A 251 2.25 -2.11 24.70
C TYR A 251 2.20 -2.52 26.17
N ARG A 252 1.41 -1.82 27.00
CA ARG A 252 1.22 -2.13 28.43
C ARG A 252 0.46 -3.44 28.67
N SER A 253 -0.31 -3.93 27.70
CA SER A 253 -0.95 -5.24 27.81
C SER A 253 0.08 -6.39 27.83
N GLY A 254 1.28 -6.17 27.28
CA GLY A 254 2.35 -7.16 27.20
C GLY A 254 2.07 -8.33 26.25
N LEU A 255 0.95 -8.31 25.50
CA LEU A 255 0.52 -9.41 24.66
C LEU A 255 1.48 -9.65 23.50
N GLU A 256 1.84 -8.58 22.78
CA GLU A 256 2.77 -8.69 21.64
C GLU A 256 4.12 -9.23 22.14
N GLN A 257 4.69 -8.64 23.20
CA GLN A 257 5.99 -9.04 23.74
C GLN A 257 6.00 -10.48 24.26
N LYS A 258 4.86 -10.99 24.73
CA LYS A 258 4.73 -12.40 25.14
C LYS A 258 4.74 -13.35 23.93
N GLU A 259 4.22 -12.92 22.79
CA GLU A 259 4.13 -13.71 21.56
C GLU A 259 5.42 -13.63 20.74
N SER A 260 6.01 -12.45 20.58
CA SER A 260 7.16 -12.17 19.71
C SER A 260 8.47 -11.89 20.44
N GLY A 261 8.48 -11.80 21.77
CA GLY A 261 9.65 -11.43 22.58
C GLY A 261 9.98 -9.93 22.58
N VAL A 262 9.54 -9.19 21.56
CA VAL A 262 9.77 -7.73 21.42
C VAL A 262 8.52 -7.02 20.91
N PHE A 263 8.36 -5.75 21.29
CA PHE A 263 7.31 -4.92 20.70
C PHE A 263 7.80 -4.34 19.36
N PRO A 264 7.03 -4.46 18.26
CA PRO A 264 7.39 -3.89 16.98
C PRO A 264 7.56 -2.36 17.04
N LEU A 265 8.56 -1.83 16.35
CA LEU A 265 8.70 -0.37 16.23
C LEU A 265 7.51 0.19 15.47
N THR A 266 6.84 1.21 16.03
CA THR A 266 5.73 1.89 15.35
C THR A 266 6.25 3.05 14.51
N VAL A 267 6.20 2.92 13.18
CA VAL A 267 6.77 3.87 12.24
C VAL A 267 5.67 4.64 11.54
N TRP A 268 5.60 5.94 11.80
CA TRP A 268 4.77 6.88 11.05
C TRP A 268 5.50 7.34 9.79
N ILE A 269 4.93 7.04 8.64
CA ILE A 269 5.41 7.46 7.33
C ILE A 269 4.56 8.64 6.88
N VAL A 270 5.19 9.81 6.74
CA VAL A 270 4.54 11.08 6.39
C VAL A 270 5.00 11.58 5.01
N PRO A 271 4.22 12.46 4.36
CA PRO A 271 4.52 12.95 3.02
C PRO A 271 5.72 13.90 2.94
N ASP A 272 5.97 14.69 3.99
CA ASP A 272 6.96 15.76 3.95
C ASP A 272 7.59 16.06 5.32
N THR A 273 8.70 16.78 5.30
CA THR A 273 9.49 17.12 6.48
C THR A 273 8.75 18.04 7.45
N ASP A 274 7.88 18.92 6.96
CA ASP A 274 7.10 19.82 7.80
C ASP A 274 6.13 19.01 8.66
N ARG A 275 5.41 18.07 8.04
CA ARG A 275 4.53 17.14 8.75
C ARG A 275 5.31 16.25 9.72
N LYS A 276 6.49 15.77 9.32
CA LYS A 276 7.38 14.97 10.18
C LYS A 276 7.72 15.73 11.47
N GLN A 277 8.24 16.94 11.32
CA GLN A 277 8.65 17.78 12.45
C GLN A 277 7.47 18.10 13.36
N HIS A 278 6.32 18.43 12.77
CA HIS A 278 5.11 18.72 13.53
C HIS A 278 4.63 17.53 14.37
N LEU A 279 4.64 16.31 13.82
CA LEU A 279 4.27 15.11 14.58
C LEU A 279 5.32 14.76 15.64
N LEU A 280 6.62 14.90 15.35
CA LEU A 280 7.69 14.68 16.33
C LEU A 280 7.53 15.57 17.56
N GLU A 281 7.23 16.86 17.38
CA GLU A 281 6.99 17.79 18.49
C GLU A 281 5.80 17.37 19.36
N HIS A 282 4.68 17.00 18.74
CA HIS A 282 3.49 16.58 19.46
C HIS A 282 3.67 15.24 20.18
N ILE A 283 4.33 14.27 19.55
CA ILE A 283 4.57 12.96 20.14
C ILE A 283 5.53 13.09 21.32
N ARG A 284 6.66 13.79 21.15
CA ARG A 284 7.63 14.01 22.24
C ARG A 284 7.01 14.75 23.42
N ALA A 285 6.18 15.76 23.16
CA ALA A 285 5.48 16.49 24.22
C ALA A 285 4.43 15.61 24.94
N ALA A 286 3.68 14.78 24.21
CA ALA A 286 2.62 13.96 24.78
C ALA A 286 3.13 12.73 25.54
N PHE A 287 4.30 12.20 25.15
CA PHE A 287 4.86 10.96 25.67
C PHE A 287 6.22 11.16 26.37
N ASP A 288 6.48 12.37 26.88
CA ASP A 288 7.67 12.64 27.71
C ASP A 288 7.81 11.59 28.82
N LYS A 289 9.03 11.04 28.97
CA LYS A 289 9.39 9.99 29.92
C LYS A 289 8.62 8.67 29.79
N GLN A 290 7.88 8.46 28.71
CA GLN A 290 7.32 7.15 28.37
C GLN A 290 8.31 6.35 27.50
N PRO A 291 8.11 5.03 27.34
CA PRO A 291 8.90 4.24 26.41
C PRO A 291 8.82 4.82 25.00
N ARG A 292 9.96 4.95 24.31
CA ARG A 292 9.99 5.46 22.93
C ARG A 292 9.57 4.34 21.99
N LEU A 293 8.30 4.37 21.58
CA LEU A 293 7.70 3.34 20.71
C LEU A 293 7.65 3.77 19.26
N PHE A 294 7.86 5.06 18.97
CA PHE A 294 7.54 5.63 17.68
C PHE A 294 8.80 6.06 16.93
N ALA A 295 8.75 5.97 15.60
CA ALA A 295 9.62 6.70 14.70
C ALA A 295 8.73 7.48 13.72
N VAL A 296 9.13 8.69 13.34
CA VAL A 296 8.43 9.47 12.31
C VAL A 296 9.41 9.71 11.17
N ILE A 297 9.08 9.22 9.98
CA ILE A 297 9.93 9.26 8.81
C ILE A 297 9.17 9.76 7.58
N THR A 298 9.88 10.27 6.59
CA THR A 298 9.34 10.50 5.25
C THR A 298 9.47 9.24 4.40
N ALA A 299 8.88 9.26 3.20
CA ALA A 299 9.03 8.19 2.21
C ALA A 299 10.49 7.85 1.90
N GLU A 300 11.33 8.89 1.78
CA GLU A 300 12.71 8.78 1.34
C GLU A 300 13.60 8.11 2.38
N GLU A 301 13.20 8.19 3.65
CA GLU A 301 13.92 7.63 4.80
C GLU A 301 13.58 6.14 5.03
N LEU A 302 12.58 5.58 4.33
CA LEU A 302 12.18 4.18 4.48
C LEU A 302 13.30 3.22 4.09
N GLU A 303 14.03 3.50 3.01
CA GLU A 303 15.17 2.67 2.58
C GLU A 303 16.25 2.59 3.67
N GLU A 304 16.54 3.72 4.31
CA GLU A 304 17.56 3.78 5.36
C GLU A 304 17.11 3.06 6.62
N LEU A 305 15.87 3.29 7.06
CA LEU A 305 15.29 2.61 8.22
C LEU A 305 15.35 1.08 8.08
N ILE A 306 14.97 0.56 6.92
CA ILE A 306 14.95 -0.89 6.70
C ILE A 306 16.36 -1.48 6.66
N ARG A 307 17.36 -0.72 6.23
CA ARG A 307 18.75 -1.19 6.18
C ARG A 307 19.45 -1.15 7.54
N GLN A 308 19.21 -0.09 8.30
CA GLN A 308 19.96 0.20 9.52
C GLN A 308 19.22 -0.22 10.80
N GLY A 309 17.91 -0.48 10.70
CA GLY A 309 17.06 -0.64 11.87
C GLY A 309 16.67 0.72 12.47
N GLY A 310 15.85 0.68 13.53
CA GLY A 310 15.49 1.88 14.28
C GLY A 310 16.61 2.35 15.20
N GLU A 311 17.36 3.39 14.82
CA GLU A 311 18.37 4.00 15.70
C GLU A 311 17.73 4.79 16.85
N GLY A 312 18.37 4.81 18.03
CA GLY A 312 17.81 5.40 19.26
C GLY A 312 17.47 6.91 19.17
N ASP A 313 18.15 7.64 18.29
CA ASP A 313 17.93 9.08 18.07
C ASP A 313 16.72 9.35 17.17
N MET A 314 16.30 8.37 16.36
CA MET A 314 15.09 8.45 15.54
C MET A 314 13.82 8.28 16.39
N LEU A 315 13.94 7.65 17.56
CA LEU A 315 12.80 7.27 18.38
C LEU A 315 12.19 8.45 19.16
N CYS A 316 10.86 8.49 19.22
CA CYS A 316 10.07 9.44 20.01
C CYS A 316 8.97 8.77 20.85
#